data_AF-A0AA37T7A3-F1
#
_entry.id   AF-A0AA37T7A3-F1
#
_cell.length_a   1.000
_cell.length_b   1.000
_cell.length_c   1.000
_cell.angle_alpha   90.00
_cell.angle_beta   90.00
_cell.angle_gamma   90.00
#
_symmetry.space_group_name_H-M   'P 1'
#
loop_
_entity.id
_entity.type
_entity.pdbx_description
1 polymer ?
#
loop_
_entity_poly.entity_id
_entity_poly.type
_entity_poly.pdbx_seq_one_letter_code
_entity_poly.pdbx_strand_id
1 'polypeptide(L)' 'MKLFRKRLFVGQHFCSADARLEGTVIAVWPIEEGSEALIQPLHASTAAVRVFVPFEAKPERR' A
#
# COMPACT_ATOMS: atom_id res chain seq x y z
N MET A 1 -8.70 -17.99 11.19
CA MET A 1 -7.26 -17.74 10.90
C MET A 1 -7.03 -16.23 10.87
N LYS A 2 -6.09 -15.66 11.64
CA LYS A 2 -5.80 -14.21 11.63
C LYS A 2 -4.71 -13.92 10.59
N LEU A 3 -5.09 -13.31 9.47
CA LEU A 3 -4.17 -12.69 8.51
C LEU A 3 -3.56 -11.45 9.17
N PHE A 4 -2.23 -11.31 9.16
CA PHE A 4 -1.59 -10.08 9.62
C PHE A 4 -1.81 -9.03 8.52
N ARG A 5 -2.81 -8.18 8.72
CA ARG A 5 -3.09 -7.06 7.82
C ARG A 5 -2.03 -6.00 8.10
N LYS A 6 -1.08 -5.80 7.19
CA LYS A 6 -0.36 -4.52 7.12
C LYS A 6 -1.42 -3.48 6.74
N ARG A 7 -2.06 -2.88 7.74
CA ARG A 7 -3.18 -1.94 7.54
C ARG A 7 -2.61 -0.68 6.92
N LEU A 8 -2.99 -0.41 5.67
CA LEU A 8 -2.80 0.91 5.08
C LEU A 8 -3.79 1.90 5.68
N PHE A 9 -3.34 3.13 5.91
CA PHE A 9 -4.20 4.23 6.32
C PHE A 9 -3.78 5.53 5.65
N VAL A 10 -4.71 6.47 5.53
CA VAL A 10 -4.47 7.80 4.95
C VAL A 10 -3.49 8.58 5.84
N GLY A 11 -2.53 9.27 5.21
CA GLY A 11 -1.44 9.97 5.88
C GLY A 11 -0.22 9.08 6.17
N GLN A 12 -0.30 7.78 5.92
CA GLN A 12 0.83 6.87 6.07
C GLN A 12 1.89 7.16 5.00
N HIS A 13 3.16 7.18 5.40
CA HIS A 13 4.29 7.14 4.46
C HIS A 13 4.31 5.79 3.74
N PHE A 14 4.43 5.86 2.42
CA PHE A 14 4.47 4.71 1.54
C PHE A 14 5.77 4.73 0.74
N CYS A 15 6.47 3.59 0.74
CA CYS A 15 7.60 3.35 -0.14
C CYS A 15 7.43 1.97 -0.78
N SER A 16 7.48 1.91 -2.11
CA SER A 16 7.42 0.66 -2.85
C SER A 16 8.69 -0.17 -2.63
N ALA A 17 8.59 -1.49 -2.77
CA ALA A 17 9.72 -2.40 -2.56
C ALA A 17 10.89 -2.17 -3.55
N ASP A 18 10.59 -1.64 -4.73
CA ASP A 18 11.58 -1.27 -5.76
C ASP A 18 12.10 0.17 -5.61
N ALA A 19 11.70 0.88 -4.56
CA ALA A 19 12.02 2.29 -4.26
C ALA A 19 11.68 3.29 -5.39
N ARG A 20 10.83 2.92 -6.35
CA ARG A 20 10.42 3.80 -7.46
C ARG A 20 9.29 4.75 -7.09
N LEU A 21 8.51 4.40 -6.06
CA LEU A 21 7.39 5.19 -5.59
C LEU A 21 7.54 5.43 -4.09
N GLU A 22 7.86 6.67 -3.76
CA GLU A 22 7.84 7.18 -2.41
C GLU A 22 6.80 8.31 -2.32
N GLY A 23 5.92 8.23 -1.33
CA GLY A 23 4.79 9.13 -1.23
C GLY A 23 3.99 9.01 0.06
N THR A 24 2.89 9.75 0.11
CA THR A 24 1.92 9.67 1.19
C THR A 24 0.64 9.02 0.68
N VAL A 25 0.09 8.08 1.44
CA VAL A 25 -1.23 7.51 1.17
C VAL A 25 -2.29 8.59 1.35
N ILE A 26 -3.04 8.90 0.30
CA ILE A 26 -4.12 9.92 0.34
C ILE A 26 -5.53 9.31 0.30
N ALA A 27 -5.66 8.06 -0.17
CA ALA A 27 -6.91 7.31 -0.12
C ALA A 27 -6.63 5.80 -0.06
N VAL A 28 -7.52 5.04 0.57
CA VAL A 28 -7.43 3.57 0.71
C VAL A 28 -8.81 2.96 0.47
N TRP A 29 -8.87 1.93 -0.37
CA TRP A 29 -10.04 1.08 -0.57
C TRP A 29 -9.70 -0.35 -0.19
N PRO A 30 -10.39 -0.95 0.81
CA PRO A 30 -10.24 -2.36 1.11
C PRO A 30 -10.85 -3.19 -0.03
N ILE A 31 -10.11 -4.21 -0.48
CA ILE A 31 -10.60 -5.19 -1.45
C ILE A 31 -10.36 -6.60 -0.91
N GLU A 32 -10.90 -7.62 -1.58
CA GLU A 32 -10.87 -9.01 -1.11
C GLU A 32 -9.45 -9.50 -0.81
N GLU A 33 -8.50 -9.19 -1.69
CA GLU A 33 -7.12 -9.70 -1.62
C GLU A 33 -6.13 -8.74 -0.93
N GLY A 34 -6.59 -7.56 -0.51
CA GLY A 34 -5.68 -6.54 0.01
C GLY A 34 -6.31 -5.17 0.15
N SER A 35 -5.58 -4.16 -0.29
CA SER A 35 -6.03 -2.78 -0.33
C SER A 35 -5.49 -2.10 -1.56
N GLU A 36 -6.35 -1.35 -2.23
CA GLU A 36 -5.90 -0.36 -3.20
C GLU A 36 -5.67 0.96 -2.47
N ALA A 37 -4.65 1.71 -2.88
CA ALA A 37 -4.38 3.02 -2.32
C ALA A 37 -4.00 4.02 -3.42
N LEU A 38 -4.34 5.28 -3.21
CA LEU A 38 -3.74 6.38 -3.97
C LEU A 38 -2.58 6.95 -3.17
N ILE A 39 -1.45 7.09 -3.83
CA ILE A 39 -0.20 7.63 -3.28
C ILE A 39 0.07 8.97 -3.95
N GLN A 40 0.21 10.03 -3.16
CA GLN A 40 0.76 11.30 -3.63
C GLN A 40 2.29 11.19 -3.57
N PRO A 41 3.02 11.17 -4.70
CA PRO A 41 4.47 11.07 -4.69
C PRO A 41 5.11 12.28 -4.00
N LEU A 42 6.17 12.06 -3.22
CA LEU A 42 6.89 13.14 -2.52
C LEU A 42 7.70 14.01 -3.49
N HIS A 43 8.30 13.40 -4.51
CA HIS A 43 9.30 14.04 -5.37
C HIS A 43 8.81 14.37 -6.78
N ALA A 44 7.52 14.16 -7.07
CA ALA A 44 6.95 14.45 -8.36
C ALA A 44 5.68 15.28 -8.21
N SER A 45 5.62 16.43 -8.91
CA SER A 45 4.39 17.20 -9.14
C SER A 45 3.38 16.48 -10.04
N THR A 46 3.44 15.15 -10.09
CA THR A 46 2.57 14.31 -10.89
C THR A 46 1.30 13.95 -10.13
N ALA A 47 0.29 13.55 -10.89
CA ALA A 47 -0.95 13.01 -10.36
C ALA A 47 -0.70 11.86 -9.38
N ALA A 48 -1.64 11.67 -8.46
CA ALA A 48 -1.62 10.56 -7.51
C ALA A 48 -1.55 9.22 -8.26
N VAL A 49 -0.75 8.29 -7.73
CA VAL A 49 -0.52 6.96 -8.30
C VAL A 49 -1.37 5.94 -7.57
N ARG A 50 -2.13 5.12 -8.30
CA ARG A 50 -2.89 4.00 -7.71
C ARG A 50 -1.98 2.79 -7.56
N VAL A 51 -1.96 2.22 -6.36
CA VAL A 51 -1.19 1.01 -6.02
C VAL A 51 -2.10 -0.07 -5.43
N PHE A 52 -1.77 -1.33 -5.67
CA PHE A 52 -2.36 -2.47 -4.98
C PHE A 52 -1.36 -3.01 -3.96
N VAL A 53 -1.81 -3.17 -2.72
CA VAL A 53 -1.04 -3.75 -1.63
C VAL A 53 -1.74 -5.02 -1.15
N PRO A 54 -1.17 -6.21 -1.44
CA PRO A 54 -1.77 -7.46 -1.03
C PRO A 54 -1.73 -7.61 0.49
N PHE A 55 -2.67 -8.36 1.05
CA PHE A 55 -2.51 -8.82 2.43
C PHE A 55 -1.30 -9.76 2.53
N GLU A 56 -0.56 -9.69 3.64
CA GLU A 56 0.52 -10.66 3.86
C GLU A 56 -0.09 -12.06 3.98
N ALA A 57 0.22 -12.91 3.00
CA ALA A 57 0.04 -14.34 3.16
C ALA A 57 0.93 -14.79 4.32
N LYS A 58 0.40 -15.59 5.25
CA LYS A 58 1.25 -16.20 6.27
C LYS A 58 2.35 -16.99 5.54
N PRO A 59 3.63 -16.92 5.97
CA PRO A 59 4.61 -17.87 5.49
C PRO A 59 4.06 -19.27 5.79
N GLU A 60 3.92 -20.11 4.76
CA GLU A 60 3.61 -21.52 4.94
C GLU A 60 4.67 -22.09 5.89
N ARG A 61 4.25 -22.46 7.09
CA ARG A 61 5.09 -23.26 7.98
C ARG A 61 5.26 -24.62 7.28
N ARG A 62 6.40 -24.82 6.63
CA ARG A 62 6.91 -26.16 6.28
C ARG A 62 7.33 -26.88 7.55
#